data_AF-A0A9D2NPH3-F1
#
_entry.id   AF-A0A9D2NPH3-F1
#
_cell.length_a   1.000
_cell.length_b   1.000
_cell.length_c   1.000
_cell.angle_alpha   90.00
_cell.angle_beta   90.00
_cell.angle_gamma   90.00
#
_symmetry.space_group_name_H-M   'P 1'
#
loop_
_entity.id
_entity.type
_entity.pdbx_description
1 polymer ?
#
loop_
_entity_poly.entity_id
_entity_poly.type
_entity_poly.pdbx_seq_one_letter_code
_entity_poly.pdbx_strand_id
1 'polypeptide(L)'
;MDYEKVIINTLDSFGVSRSYTGYNYIVYSLQLILEDEERIDCITKTLYLDVAKHFHTTWSCVEKNMRTIVNCVWNSHNTELLDIIFNRSNRNKKPTNKEFFKYMYDYIIQLTHEVQIADRHIAVICPISNAYCEALSAFYIRLSRMME
;
A
#
# COMPACT_ATOMS: atom_id res chain seq x y z
N MET A 1 -13.96 -3.07 3.81
CA MET A 1 -13.26 -2.39 2.71
C MET A 1 -12.38 -3.43 2.05
N ASP A 2 -12.32 -3.49 0.73
CA ASP A 2 -11.58 -4.53 0.00
C ASP A 2 -10.14 -4.07 -0.26
N TYR A 3 -9.28 -4.21 0.76
CA TYR A 3 -7.87 -3.82 0.69
C TYR A 3 -7.13 -4.49 -0.47
N GLU A 4 -7.52 -5.72 -0.80
CA GLU A 4 -6.94 -6.46 -1.91
C GLU A 4 -7.07 -5.69 -3.23
N LYS A 5 -8.27 -5.16 -3.53
CA LYS A 5 -8.49 -4.33 -4.72
C LYS A 5 -7.62 -3.08 -4.75
N VAL A 6 -7.48 -2.39 -3.61
CA VAL A 6 -6.65 -1.18 -3.52
C VAL A 6 -5.18 -1.51 -3.81
N ILE A 7 -4.66 -2.58 -3.20
CA ILE A 7 -3.29 -3.04 -3.41
C ILE A 7 -3.05 -3.39 -4.88
N ILE A 8 -3.94 -4.20 -5.47
CA ILE A 8 -3.87 -4.64 -6.87
C ILE A 8 -3.88 -3.44 -7.82
N ASN A 9 -4.84 -2.53 -7.65
CA ASN A 9 -4.95 -1.33 -8.50
C ASN A 9 -3.71 -0.44 -8.38
N THR A 10 -3.12 -0.34 -7.19
CA THR A 10 -1.89 0.43 -6.97
C THR A 10 -0.71 -0.20 -7.70
N LEU A 11 -0.52 -1.52 -7.59
CA LEU A 11 0.55 -2.23 -8.30
C LEU A 11 0.39 -2.17 -9.83
N ASP A 12 -0.85 -2.28 -10.32
CA ASP A 12 -1.16 -2.16 -11.74
C ASP A 12 -0.90 -0.74 -12.26
N SER A 13 -1.17 0.29 -11.45
CA SER A 13 -0.86 1.70 -11.78
C SER A 13 0.64 1.98 -11.89
N PHE A 14 1.47 1.14 -11.26
CA PHE A 14 2.92 1.14 -11.47
C PHE A 14 3.37 0.35 -12.71
N GLY A 15 2.46 -0.36 -13.38
CA GLY A 15 2.78 -1.19 -14.55
C GLY A 15 3.46 -2.50 -14.20
N VAL A 16 3.31 -2.99 -12.96
CA VAL A 16 3.88 -4.27 -12.55
C VAL A 16 3.10 -5.41 -13.22
N SER A 17 3.78 -6.26 -14.00
CA SER A 17 3.12 -7.41 -14.61
C SER A 17 2.67 -8.43 -13.56
N ARG A 18 1.40 -8.85 -13.63
CA ARG A 18 0.83 -9.91 -12.80
C ARG A 18 1.45 -11.30 -13.04
N SER A 19 2.21 -11.46 -14.14
CA SER A 19 2.93 -12.72 -14.42
C SER A 19 4.12 -12.96 -13.50
N TYR A 20 4.63 -11.92 -12.81
CA TYR A 20 5.70 -12.09 -11.84
C TYR A 20 5.16 -12.75 -10.57
N THR A 21 5.79 -13.85 -10.14
CA THR A 21 5.42 -14.54 -8.89
C THR A 21 5.44 -13.60 -7.68
N GLY A 22 6.38 -12.64 -7.66
CA GLY A 22 6.47 -11.63 -6.61
C GLY A 22 5.23 -10.75 -6.48
N TYR A 23 4.41 -10.59 -7.53
CA TYR A 23 3.19 -9.78 -7.48
C TYR A 23 2.24 -10.30 -6.40
N ASN A 24 1.90 -11.60 -6.47
CA ASN A 24 1.02 -12.24 -5.49
C ASN A 24 1.65 -12.27 -4.10
N TYR A 25 2.98 -12.37 -4.02
CA TYR A 25 3.69 -12.29 -2.74
C TYR A 25 3.51 -10.91 -2.08
N ILE A 26 3.61 -9.81 -2.84
CA ILE A 26 3.39 -8.46 -2.31
C ILE A 26 1.94 -8.28 -1.88
N VAL A 27 0.95 -8.69 -2.70
CA VAL A 27 -0.48 -8.57 -2.37
C VAL A 27 -0.78 -9.28 -1.05
N TYR A 28 -0.42 -10.55 -0.94
CA TYR A 28 -0.64 -11.33 0.27
C TYR A 28 0.10 -10.75 1.48
N SER A 29 1.33 -10.25 1.28
CA SER A 29 2.10 -9.64 2.37
C SER A 29 1.48 -8.36 2.89
N LEU A 30 0.96 -7.51 2.02
CA LEU A 30 0.28 -6.29 2.43
C LEU A 30 -1.03 -6.60 3.15
N GLN A 31 -1.77 -7.64 2.74
CA GLN A 31 -2.93 -8.12 3.51
C GLN A 31 -2.53 -8.55 4.93
N LEU A 32 -1.48 -9.37 5.08
CA LEU A 32 -0.98 -9.78 6.39
C LEU A 32 -0.52 -8.58 7.24
N ILE A 33 0.13 -7.59 6.64
CA ILE A 33 0.58 -6.38 7.33
C ILE A 33 -0.60 -5.50 7.77
N LEU A 34 -1.66 -5.42 6.96
CA LEU A 34 -2.87 -4.69 7.31
C LEU A 34 -3.67 -5.36 8.43
N GLU A 35 -3.51 -6.68 8.60
CA GLU A 35 -4.04 -7.42 9.76
C GLU A 35 -3.20 -7.19 11.02
N ASP A 36 -1.88 -7.09 10.87
CA ASP A 36 -0.93 -6.91 11.97
C ASP A 36 0.32 -6.13 11.50
N GLU A 37 0.38 -4.85 11.88
CA GLU A 37 1.44 -3.92 11.47
C GLU A 37 2.83 -4.36 11.96
N GLU A 38 2.92 -5.07 13.10
CA GLU A 38 4.19 -5.50 13.70
C GLU A 38 5.01 -6.41 12.75
N ARG A 39 4.34 -7.01 11.76
CA ARG A 39 4.96 -7.83 10.70
C ARG A 39 5.94 -7.03 9.83
N ILE A 40 5.77 -5.71 9.70
CA ILE A 40 6.75 -4.84 9.03
C ILE A 40 8.07 -4.86 9.79
N ASP A 41 8.05 -4.95 11.11
CA ASP A 41 9.27 -4.84 11.89
C ASP A 41 10.14 -6.09 11.82
N CYS A 42 9.52 -7.25 11.67
CA CYS A 42 10.17 -8.55 11.67
C CYS A 42 10.09 -9.33 10.34
N ILE A 43 10.18 -8.63 9.19
CA ILE A 43 9.92 -9.22 7.86
C ILE A 43 10.57 -10.60 7.60
N THR A 44 11.83 -10.83 7.99
CA THR A 44 12.53 -12.09 7.71
C THR A 44 12.03 -13.25 8.57
N LYS A 45 11.62 -12.96 9.81
CA LYS A 45 11.26 -13.98 10.81
C LYS A 45 9.76 -14.23 10.89
N THR A 46 8.94 -13.34 10.36
CA THR A 46 7.48 -13.48 10.36
C THR A 46 6.96 -13.46 8.92
N LEU A 47 6.92 -12.29 8.30
CA LEU A 47 6.27 -12.08 7.00
C LEU A 47 6.77 -13.05 5.91
N TYR A 48 8.08 -13.14 5.70
CA TYR A 48 8.64 -14.00 4.66
C TYR A 48 8.41 -15.49 4.93
N LEU A 49 8.40 -15.91 6.20
CA LEU A 49 8.10 -17.31 6.56
C LEU A 49 6.63 -17.63 6.30
N ASP A 50 5.72 -16.72 6.64
CA ASP A 50 4.29 -16.92 6.45
C ASP A 50 3.91 -16.95 4.96
N VAL A 51 4.49 -16.04 4.16
CA VAL A 51 4.33 -16.04 2.70
C VAL A 51 4.94 -17.32 2.09
N ALA A 52 6.13 -17.72 2.54
CA ALA A 52 6.79 -18.93 2.05
C ALA A 52 5.96 -20.18 2.34
N LYS A 53 5.37 -20.26 3.54
CA LYS A 53 4.46 -21.34 3.93
C LYS A 53 3.20 -21.36 3.07
N HIS A 54 2.59 -20.19 2.82
CA HIS A 54 1.37 -20.06 2.02
C HIS A 54 1.60 -20.50 0.56
N PHE A 55 2.70 -20.08 -0.05
CA PHE A 55 3.01 -20.36 -1.46
C PHE A 55 3.90 -21.61 -1.66
N HIS A 56 4.11 -22.42 -0.61
CA HIS A 56 4.94 -23.62 -0.64
C HIS A 56 6.34 -23.38 -1.24
N THR A 57 6.99 -22.31 -0.82
CA THR A 57 8.32 -21.90 -1.29
C THR A 57 9.28 -21.63 -0.13
N THR A 58 10.45 -21.07 -0.39
CA THR A 58 11.42 -20.68 0.65
C THR A 58 11.38 -19.18 0.91
N TRP A 59 11.70 -18.76 2.13
CA TRP A 59 11.77 -17.33 2.49
C TRP A 59 12.75 -16.54 1.60
N SER A 60 13.83 -17.17 1.15
CA SER A 60 14.81 -16.57 0.25
C SER A 60 14.25 -16.35 -1.16
N CYS A 61 13.41 -17.28 -1.64
CA CYS A 61 12.67 -17.12 -2.88
C CYS A 61 11.65 -15.97 -2.77
N VAL A 62 10.97 -15.86 -1.63
CA VAL A 62 10.04 -14.76 -1.33
C VAL A 62 10.75 -13.42 -1.38
N GLU A 63 11.82 -13.23 -0.60
CA GLU A 63 12.57 -11.96 -0.55
C GLU A 63 13.04 -11.53 -1.94
N LYS A 64 13.63 -12.46 -2.70
CA LYS A 64 14.16 -12.20 -4.03
C LYS A 64 13.06 -11.80 -5.01
N ASN A 65 11.92 -12.49 -5.00
CA ASN A 65 10.81 -12.16 -5.89
C ASN A 65 10.17 -10.83 -5.54
N MET A 66 9.99 -10.53 -4.25
CA MET A 66 9.53 -9.22 -3.79
C MET A 66 10.50 -8.11 -4.20
N ARG A 67 11.81 -8.34 -4.07
CA ARG A 67 12.83 -7.39 -4.50
C ARG A 67 12.68 -7.05 -5.98
N THR A 68 12.38 -8.05 -6.82
CA THR A 68 12.09 -7.82 -8.24
C THR A 68 10.91 -6.88 -8.42
N ILE A 69 9.81 -7.06 -7.67
CA ILE A 69 8.66 -6.15 -7.75
C ILE A 69 9.02 -4.74 -7.30
N VAL A 70 9.75 -4.59 -6.18
CA VAL A 70 10.22 -3.29 -5.71
C VAL A 70 11.07 -2.59 -6.78
N ASN A 71 11.90 -3.33 -7.51
CA ASN A 71 12.67 -2.79 -8.63
C ASN A 71 11.75 -2.34 -9.78
N CYS A 72 10.75 -3.14 -10.15
CA CYS A 72 9.78 -2.77 -11.19
C CYS A 72 9.03 -1.50 -10.81
N VAL A 73 8.53 -1.40 -9.57
CA VAL A 73 7.83 -0.21 -9.08
C VAL A 73 8.75 1.00 -9.13
N TRP A 74 9.98 0.90 -8.60
CA TRP A 74 10.91 2.04 -8.59
C TRP A 74 11.28 2.57 -9.98
N ASN A 75 11.26 1.68 -10.99
CA ASN A 75 11.52 2.02 -12.38
C ASN A 75 10.24 2.36 -13.17
N SER A 76 9.09 2.48 -12.50
CA SER A 76 7.83 2.83 -13.16
C SER A 76 7.89 4.22 -13.81
N HIS A 77 7.18 4.36 -14.93
CA HIS A 77 6.97 5.65 -15.60
C HIS A 77 5.97 6.55 -14.85
N ASN A 78 5.21 6.00 -13.90
CA ASN A 78 4.27 6.76 -13.08
C ASN A 78 5.03 7.49 -11.96
N THR A 79 5.74 8.56 -12.32
CA THR A 79 6.60 9.32 -11.41
C THR A 79 5.81 10.07 -10.36
N GLU A 80 4.58 10.52 -10.69
CA GLU A 80 3.68 11.18 -9.75
C GLU A 80 3.29 10.25 -8.60
N LEU A 81 2.83 9.04 -8.91
CA LEU A 81 2.48 8.07 -7.88
C LEU A 81 3.70 7.62 -7.06
N LEU A 82 4.88 7.55 -7.69
CA LEU A 82 6.13 7.27 -6.98
C LEU A 82 6.49 8.38 -5.98
N ASP A 83 6.23 9.63 -6.32
CA ASP A 83 6.46 10.76 -5.42
C ASP A 83 5.46 10.77 -4.28
N ILE A 84 4.18 10.50 -4.55
CA ILE A 84 3.13 10.40 -3.54
C ILE A 84 3.46 9.32 -2.51
N ILE A 85 3.82 8.11 -2.95
CA ILE A 85 4.00 6.96 -2.05
C ILE A 85 5.40 6.93 -1.42
N PHE A 86 6.45 7.19 -2.19
CA PHE A 86 7.83 6.96 -1.75
C PHE A 86 8.63 8.25 -1.53
N ASN A 87 8.03 9.42 -1.78
CA ASN A 87 8.70 10.72 -1.75
C ASN A 87 10.00 10.71 -2.59
N ARG A 88 9.92 10.11 -3.79
CA ARG A 88 11.07 9.80 -4.64
C ARG A 88 11.85 11.05 -5.05
N SER A 89 11.19 12.16 -5.36
CA SER A 89 11.83 13.43 -5.70
C SER A 89 12.76 13.96 -4.61
N ASN A 90 12.49 13.67 -3.33
CA ASN A 90 13.37 14.03 -2.22
C ASN A 90 14.32 12.90 -1.80
N ARG A 91 14.14 11.68 -2.34
CA ARG A 91 14.88 10.47 -1.96
C ARG A 91 15.53 9.85 -3.20
N ASN A 92 16.84 10.04 -3.31
CA ASN A 92 17.62 9.48 -4.43
C ASN A 92 17.94 7.98 -4.31
N LYS A 93 17.27 7.24 -3.40
CA LYS A 93 17.56 5.83 -3.15
C LYS A 93 16.29 4.98 -3.20
N LYS A 94 16.35 3.92 -4.01
CA LYS A 94 15.34 2.87 -4.08
C LYS A 94 15.09 2.25 -2.69
N PRO A 95 13.83 2.07 -2.27
CA PRO A 95 13.53 1.47 -0.99
C PRO A 95 13.98 0.00 -0.91
N THR A 96 14.33 -0.45 0.29
CA THR A 96 14.40 -1.86 0.64
C THR A 96 13.01 -2.48 0.69
N ASN A 97 12.89 -3.82 0.72
CA ASN A 97 11.58 -4.46 0.85
C ASN A 97 10.84 -4.01 2.11
N LYS A 98 11.54 -3.87 3.26
CA LYS A 98 10.94 -3.36 4.50
C LYS A 98 10.40 -1.94 4.33
N GLU A 99 11.21 -1.03 3.77
CA GLU A 99 10.79 0.35 3.52
C GLU A 99 9.63 0.41 2.52
N PHE A 100 9.67 -0.39 1.45
CA PHE A 100 8.60 -0.47 0.47
C PHE A 100 7.27 -0.84 1.12
N PHE A 101 7.25 -1.89 1.94
CA PHE A 101 6.04 -2.30 2.65
C PHE A 101 5.54 -1.22 3.60
N LYS A 102 6.44 -0.53 4.30
CA LYS A 102 6.08 0.59 5.17
C LYS A 102 5.39 1.71 4.39
N TYR A 103 5.97 2.15 3.26
CA TYR A 103 5.37 3.20 2.43
C TYR A 103 4.02 2.79 1.84
N MET A 104 3.90 1.54 1.37
CA MET A 104 2.64 1.04 0.84
C MET A 104 1.57 0.94 1.93
N TYR A 105 1.93 0.48 3.13
CA TYR A 105 1.02 0.45 4.28
C TYR A 105 0.54 1.86 4.64
N ASP A 106 1.45 2.80 4.83
CA ASP A 106 1.13 4.20 5.16
C ASP A 106 0.18 4.81 4.11
N TYR A 107 0.46 4.60 2.83
CA TYR A 107 -0.38 5.05 1.72
C TYR A 107 -1.78 4.43 1.75
N ILE A 108 -1.89 3.11 1.94
CA ILE A 108 -3.18 2.41 1.97
C ILE A 108 -4.03 2.85 3.16
N ILE A 109 -3.43 3.00 4.35
CA ILE A 109 -4.12 3.50 5.55
C ILE A 109 -4.51 4.97 5.39
N GLN A 110 -3.70 5.79 4.73
CA GLN A 110 -4.09 7.18 4.46
C GLN A 110 -5.30 7.25 3.52
N LEU A 111 -5.33 6.43 2.46
CA LEU A 111 -6.47 6.36 1.54
C LEU A 111 -7.77 5.96 2.23
N THR A 112 -7.74 5.11 3.27
CA THR A 112 -8.97 4.77 4.01
C THR A 112 -9.50 5.95 4.84
N HIS A 113 -8.64 6.91 5.13
CA HIS A 113 -9.00 8.11 5.86
C HIS A 113 -9.35 9.29 4.94
N GLU A 114 -9.32 9.13 3.62
CA GLU A 114 -9.66 10.19 2.66
C GLU A 114 -10.97 9.91 1.91
N VAL A 115 -11.82 10.93 1.78
CA VAL A 115 -13.04 10.88 0.96
C VAL A 115 -12.84 11.76 -0.27
N GLN A 116 -13.18 11.23 -1.45
CA GLN A 116 -13.22 12.01 -2.68
C GLN A 116 -14.49 12.85 -2.76
N ILE A 117 -14.33 14.16 -2.96
CA ILE A 117 -15.40 15.13 -3.20
C ILE A 117 -14.99 16.01 -4.37
N ALA A 118 -15.77 16.02 -5.46
CA ALA A 118 -15.56 16.92 -6.62
C ALA A 118 -14.08 17.00 -7.05
N ASP A 119 -13.46 15.82 -7.25
CA ASP A 119 -12.05 15.60 -7.63
C ASP A 119 -10.99 15.97 -6.57
N ARG A 120 -11.38 16.22 -5.32
CA ARG A 120 -10.45 16.47 -4.20
C ARG A 120 -10.53 15.38 -3.14
N HIS A 121 -9.37 14.95 -2.64
CA HIS A 121 -9.29 14.07 -1.49
C HIS A 121 -9.32 14.90 -0.20
N ILE A 122 -10.29 14.63 0.66
CA ILE A 122 -10.43 15.29 1.96
C ILE A 122 -10.14 14.27 3.05
N ALA A 123 -9.13 14.56 3.87
CA ALA A 123 -8.82 13.77 5.06
C ALA A 123 -9.97 13.86 6.06
N VAL A 124 -10.42 12.70 6.51
CA VAL A 124 -11.53 12.51 7.43
C VAL A 124 -11.00 12.08 8.78
N ILE A 125 -10.27 13.01 9.41
CA ILE A 125 -9.63 12.77 10.69
C ILE A 125 -10.35 13.61 11.76
N CYS A 126 -10.66 13.00 12.89
CA CYS A 126 -11.21 13.68 14.04
C CYS A 126 -10.15 14.62 14.64
N PRO A 127 -10.43 15.92 14.80
CA PRO A 127 -9.45 16.88 15.30
C PRO A 127 -9.06 16.65 16.77
N ILE A 128 -9.81 15.80 17.49
CA ILE A 128 -9.58 15.50 18.91
C ILE A 128 -8.75 14.23 19.07
N SER A 129 -9.10 13.14 18.38
CA SER A 129 -8.42 11.84 18.52
C SER A 129 -7.35 11.59 17.47
N ASN A 130 -7.26 12.42 16.43
CA ASN A 130 -6.42 12.21 15.25
C ASN A 130 -6.65 10.85 14.56
N ALA A 131 -7.80 10.23 14.80
CA ALA A 131 -8.24 8.99 14.18
C ALA A 131 -9.31 9.26 13.12
N TYR A 132 -9.58 8.29 12.25
CA TYR A 132 -10.69 8.36 11.30
C TYR A 132 -12.02 8.75 11.97
N CYS A 133 -12.75 9.65 11.33
CA CYS A 133 -14.05 10.10 11.83
C CYS A 133 -15.18 9.69 10.89
N GLU A 134 -15.86 8.59 11.22
CA GLU A 134 -16.97 8.08 10.40
C GLU A 134 -18.11 9.11 10.24
N ALA A 135 -18.39 9.90 11.29
CA ALA A 135 -19.38 10.97 11.22
C ALA A 135 -18.98 12.07 10.22
N LEU A 136 -17.69 12.42 10.17
CA LEU A 136 -17.16 13.43 9.25
C LEU A 136 -17.14 12.88 7.81
N SER A 137 -16.85 11.58 7.62
CA SER A 137 -16.93 10.89 6.33
C SER A 137 -18.36 10.94 5.79
N ALA A 138 -19.33 10.51 6.61
CA ALA A 138 -20.74 10.52 6.26
C ALA A 138 -21.27 11.93 5.97
N PHE A 139 -20.80 12.94 6.70
CA PHE A 139 -21.12 14.34 6.45
C PHE A 139 -20.60 14.77 5.07
N TYR A 140 -19.33 14.53 4.77
CA TYR A 140 -18.72 14.90 3.50
C TYR A 140 -19.34 14.17 2.30
N ILE A 141 -19.66 12.88 2.43
CA ILE A 141 -20.36 12.11 1.39
C ILE A 141 -21.78 12.66 1.14
N ARG A 142 -22.48 13.12 2.18
CA ARG A 142 -23.79 13.79 1.98
C ARG A 142 -23.61 15.13 1.27
N LEU A 143 -22.58 15.88 1.65
CA LEU A 143 -22.31 17.19 1.09
C LEU A 143 -21.93 17.11 -0.39
N SER A 144 -21.18 16.08 -0.81
CA SER A 144 -20.86 15.84 -2.22
C SER A 144 -22.13 15.56 -3.04
N ARG A 145 -23.04 14.74 -2.53
CA ARG A 145 -24.33 14.42 -3.18
C ARG A 145 -25.30 15.62 -3.28
N MET A 146 -25.06 16.69 -2.53
CA MET A 146 -25.85 17.93 -2.60
C MET A 146 -25.30 18.95 -3.59
N MET A 147 -24.08 18.74 -4.11
CA MET A 147 -23.42 19.63 -5.06
C MET A 147 -23.49 19.13 -6.52
N GLU A 148 -24.03 17.94 -6.75
CA GLU A 148 -24.49 17.44 -8.06
C GLU A 148 -25.96 17.82 -8.31
#